data_AF-A0A934AE98-F1
#
_entry.id   AF-A0A934AE98-F1
#
_cell.length_a   1.000
_cell.length_b   1.000
_cell.length_c   1.000
_cell.angle_alpha   90.00
_cell.angle_beta   90.00
_cell.angle_gamma   90.00
#
_symmetry.space_group_name_H-M   'P 1'
#
loop_
_entity.id
_entity.type
_entity.pdbx_description
1 polymer ?
#
loop_
_entity_poly.entity_id
_entity_poly.type
_entity_poly.pdbx_seq_one_letter_code
_entity_poly.pdbx_strand_id
1 'polypeptide(L)'
;MNETKNGERKNRIILYLSTLESATSLQIAGFVSTIYKVSKPTLARDLQDLVKDNQVEVLGNGRAIKYRLKSAHPLLRHVSIDAYFIDEPDKRVWVQKNFNKDIFNRLPALFSKEEISDINKIYKPLPKNPNPRELERFVIELSWKSSKIEGNTYSLLETETLIKQSIEAHGHSKEEAIMILNHKRSFEQILQHKEEFKTLHISTVLQLHNTMVDKLNVKSGIRKIKVGISGSTYVPIDNQWQLRENLDKLLSYVNSLEFILEKALVTTAMVAYLQCFADGNKRTSRMLANAVLISHDWYPLSYRNVDIDEYKKALIIFYETNNMLPFKKLIVDQYRFALETYYL
;
A
#
# COMPACT_ATOMS: atom_id res chain seq x y z
N MET A 1 11.34 32.58 -7.10
CA MET A 1 12.19 31.64 -7.87
C MET A 1 13.27 30.93 -7.04
N ASN A 2 13.92 31.61 -6.07
CA ASN A 2 14.93 30.99 -5.19
C ASN A 2 14.34 30.18 -4.01
N GLU A 3 13.18 30.56 -3.47
CA GLU A 3 12.53 29.82 -2.37
C GLU A 3 11.96 28.47 -2.82
N THR A 4 11.35 28.40 -4.00
CA THR A 4 10.82 27.16 -4.59
C THR A 4 11.94 26.13 -4.79
N LYS A 5 13.07 26.55 -5.36
CA LYS A 5 14.27 25.71 -5.54
C LYS A 5 14.93 25.29 -4.22
N ASN A 6 14.73 26.06 -3.14
CA ASN A 6 15.22 25.70 -1.81
C ASN A 6 14.37 24.55 -1.22
N GLY A 7 13.04 24.68 -1.27
CA GLY A 7 12.11 23.64 -0.83
C GLY A 7 12.31 22.32 -1.59
N GLU A 8 12.45 22.38 -2.91
CA GLU A 8 12.71 21.20 -3.77
C GLU A 8 14.00 20.47 -3.39
N ARG A 9 15.07 21.21 -3.12
CA ARG A 9 16.37 20.64 -2.74
C ARG A 9 16.33 19.99 -1.35
N LYS A 10 15.69 20.63 -0.38
CA LYS A 10 15.45 20.07 0.96
C LYS A 10 14.61 18.79 0.89
N ASN A 11 13.55 18.78 0.08
CA ASN A 11 12.73 17.59 -0.18
C ASN A 11 13.56 16.45 -0.79
N ARG A 12 14.51 16.77 -1.68
CA ARG A 12 15.42 15.78 -2.24
C ARG A 12 16.40 15.21 -1.20
N ILE A 13 16.88 16.03 -0.26
CA ILE A 13 17.68 15.55 0.88
C ILE A 13 16.85 14.60 1.76
N ILE A 14 15.64 15.02 2.14
CA ILE A 14 14.71 14.21 2.94
C ILE A 14 14.44 12.88 2.24
N LEU A 15 14.17 12.90 0.94
CA LEU A 15 13.94 11.69 0.16
C LEU A 15 15.11 10.70 0.28
N TYR A 16 16.34 11.16 0.07
CA TYR A 16 17.50 10.29 0.16
C TYR A 16 17.64 9.68 1.56
N LEU A 17 17.54 10.53 2.58
CA LEU A 17 17.62 10.11 3.98
C LEU A 17 16.45 9.20 4.38
N SER A 18 15.31 9.24 3.69
CA SER A 18 14.18 8.34 3.94
C SER A 18 14.48 6.89 3.57
N THR A 19 15.43 6.65 2.66
CA THR A 19 15.80 5.30 2.19
C THR A 19 16.97 4.66 2.93
N LEU A 20 17.68 5.43 3.75
CA LEU A 20 18.89 4.98 4.44
C LEU A 20 18.71 5.07 5.95
N GLU A 21 19.57 4.39 6.70
CA GLU A 21 19.66 4.64 8.14
C GLU A 21 20.33 5.97 8.42
N SER A 22 21.43 6.29 7.73
CA SER A 22 22.07 7.60 7.81
C SER A 22 22.98 7.83 6.60
N ALA A 23 23.33 9.08 6.31
CA ALA A 23 24.24 9.44 5.23
C ALA A 23 25.18 10.59 5.61
N THR A 24 26.38 10.59 5.05
CA THR A 24 27.34 11.71 5.17
C THR A 24 26.93 12.88 4.28
N SER A 25 27.40 14.09 4.59
CA SER A 25 27.17 15.27 3.73
C SER A 25 27.69 15.07 2.31
N LEU A 26 28.77 14.30 2.11
CA LEU A 26 29.31 13.98 0.78
C LEU A 26 28.36 13.09 -0.02
N GLN A 27 27.79 12.05 0.61
CA GLN A 27 26.80 11.18 -0.03
C GLN A 27 25.54 11.95 -0.40
N ILE A 28 25.06 12.81 0.51
CA ILE A 28 23.89 13.67 0.27
C ILE A 28 24.19 14.64 -0.89
N ALA A 29 25.38 15.26 -0.90
CA ALA A 29 25.79 16.15 -1.98
C ALA A 29 25.79 15.45 -3.34
N GLY A 30 26.35 14.24 -3.41
CA GLY A 30 26.38 13.43 -4.63
C GLY A 30 24.97 13.12 -5.13
N PHE A 31 24.07 12.73 -4.24
CA PHE A 31 22.68 12.43 -4.57
C PHE A 31 21.91 13.67 -5.05
N VAL A 32 21.97 14.77 -4.30
CA VAL A 32 21.24 16.01 -4.63
C VAL A 32 21.74 16.60 -5.95
N SER A 33 23.05 16.51 -6.21
CA SER A 33 23.68 17.02 -7.45
C SER A 33 23.25 16.30 -8.72
N THR A 34 22.57 15.15 -8.62
CA THR A 34 21.99 14.47 -9.80
C THR A 34 20.90 15.30 -10.47
N ILE A 35 20.19 16.14 -9.70
CA ILE A 35 19.09 16.99 -10.18
C ILE A 35 19.39 18.47 -9.96
N TYR A 36 19.93 18.83 -8.78
CA TYR A 36 20.15 20.22 -8.38
C TYR A 36 21.63 20.48 -8.13
N LYS A 37 22.26 21.32 -8.97
CA LYS A 37 23.63 21.79 -8.73
C LYS A 37 23.72 22.48 -7.37
N VAL A 38 24.49 21.92 -6.44
CA VAL A 38 24.59 22.43 -5.05
C VAL A 38 26.05 22.63 -4.65
N SER A 39 26.35 23.81 -4.09
CA SER A 39 27.66 24.10 -3.50
C SER A 39 27.73 23.57 -2.05
N LYS A 40 28.94 23.29 -1.55
CA LYS A 40 29.12 22.85 -0.14
C LYS A 40 28.48 23.83 0.87
N PRO A 41 28.66 25.16 0.78
CA PRO A 41 27.99 26.10 1.69
C PRO A 41 26.46 26.09 1.59
N THR A 42 25.91 25.89 0.39
CA THR A 42 24.45 25.80 0.20
C THR A 42 23.92 24.54 0.88
N LEU A 43 24.53 23.37 0.65
CA LEU A 43 24.10 22.12 1.27
C LEU A 43 24.20 22.18 2.80
N ALA A 44 25.26 22.79 3.34
CA ALA A 44 25.43 22.96 4.78
C ALA A 44 24.29 23.79 5.38
N ARG A 45 23.87 24.88 4.72
CA ARG A 45 22.72 25.69 5.14
C ARG A 45 21.42 24.88 5.10
N ASP A 46 21.19 24.12 4.03
CA ASP A 46 19.96 23.32 3.93
C ASP A 46 19.88 22.25 5.02
N LEU A 47 21.00 21.56 5.31
CA LEU A 47 21.07 20.58 6.38
C LEU A 47 20.89 21.22 7.75
N GLN A 48 21.45 22.42 7.98
CA GLN A 48 21.24 23.17 9.20
C GLN A 48 19.77 23.57 9.37
N ASP A 49 19.12 24.05 8.31
CA ASP A 49 17.70 24.37 8.32
C ASP A 49 16.86 23.13 8.63
N LEU A 50 17.12 22.00 7.97
CA LEU A 50 16.41 20.73 8.22
C LEU A 50 16.60 20.21 9.65
N VAL A 51 17.76 20.44 10.25
CA VAL A 51 18.02 20.11 11.65
C VAL A 51 17.29 21.06 12.59
N LYS A 52 17.28 22.36 12.27
CA LYS A 52 16.55 23.39 13.02
C LYS A 52 15.04 23.14 13.00
N ASP A 53 14.52 22.70 11.86
CA ASP A 53 13.11 22.34 11.65
C ASP A 53 12.77 20.95 12.21
N ASN A 54 13.73 20.30 12.89
CA ASN A 54 13.56 19.02 13.56
C ASN A 54 13.19 17.85 12.61
N GLN A 55 13.52 17.98 11.33
CA GLN A 55 13.28 16.95 10.31
C GLN A 55 14.47 15.99 10.16
N VAL A 56 15.67 16.48 10.44
CA VAL A 56 16.93 15.72 10.37
C VAL A 56 17.66 15.81 11.71
N GLU A 57 18.31 14.72 12.12
CA GLU A 57 19.21 14.71 13.27
C GLU A 57 20.65 14.40 12.83
N VAL A 58 21.59 14.92 13.62
CA VAL A 58 23.03 14.77 13.40
C VAL A 58 23.56 13.65 14.29
N LEU A 59 24.31 12.73 13.71
CA LEU A 59 24.95 11.61 14.38
C LEU A 59 26.47 11.75 14.30
N GLY A 60 27.15 11.50 15.41
CA GLY A 60 28.61 11.58 15.50
C GLY A 60 29.16 13.00 15.54
N ASN A 61 30.49 13.13 15.52
CA ASN A 61 31.20 14.41 15.67
C ASN A 61 32.30 14.57 14.61
N GLY A 62 32.62 15.83 14.27
CA GLY A 62 33.72 16.18 13.36
C GLY A 62 33.61 15.54 11.97
N ARG A 63 34.64 14.80 11.55
CA ARG A 63 34.68 14.15 10.23
C ARG A 63 33.76 12.93 10.10
N ALA A 64 33.22 12.43 11.21
CA ALA A 64 32.30 11.28 11.25
C ALA A 64 30.82 11.69 11.25
N ILE A 65 30.51 12.96 11.01
CA ILE A 65 29.13 13.46 10.98
C ILE A 65 28.31 12.74 9.91
N LYS A 66 27.19 12.18 10.34
CA LYS A 66 26.13 11.65 9.49
C LYS A 66 24.80 12.31 9.83
N TYR A 67 23.90 12.30 8.88
CA TYR A 67 22.56 12.84 8.99
C TYR A 67 21.55 11.70 8.84
N ARG A 68 20.47 11.74 9.62
CA ARG A 68 19.36 10.79 9.55
C ARG A 68 18.05 11.55 9.64
N LEU A 69 17.00 11.06 8.97
CA LEU A 69 15.66 11.61 9.21
C LEU A 69 15.22 11.34 10.63
N LYS A 70 14.74 12.38 11.30
CA LYS A 70 14.06 12.23 12.57
C LYS A 70 12.68 11.63 12.28
N SER A 71 12.49 10.37 12.63
CA SER A 71 11.21 9.67 12.49
C SER A 71 11.01 8.78 13.69
N ALA A 72 9.77 8.73 14.18
CA ALA A 72 9.39 7.83 15.26
C ALA A 72 9.39 6.35 14.82
N HIS A 73 9.26 6.08 13.51
CA HIS A 73 9.11 4.73 13.01
C HIS A 73 9.85 4.50 11.68
N PRO A 74 10.64 3.41 11.53
CA PRO A 74 11.50 3.18 10.36
C PRO A 74 10.73 3.09 9.03
N LEU A 75 9.49 2.61 9.05
CA LEU A 75 8.63 2.49 7.87
C LEU A 75 7.70 3.70 7.65
N LEU A 76 7.70 4.71 8.52
CA LEU A 76 6.77 5.85 8.43
C LEU A 76 7.51 7.19 8.34
N ARG A 77 8.51 7.23 7.48
CA ARG A 77 9.34 8.42 7.27
C ARG A 77 8.61 9.39 6.36
N HIS A 78 8.71 10.69 6.63
CA HIS A 78 8.18 11.67 5.69
C HIS A 78 8.91 11.56 4.34
N VAL A 79 8.16 11.56 3.24
CA VAL A 79 8.69 11.46 1.88
C VAL A 79 7.92 12.41 0.97
N SER A 80 8.64 13.18 0.15
CA SER A 80 8.02 13.97 -0.92
C SER A 80 7.77 13.03 -2.11
N ILE A 81 6.48 12.78 -2.38
CA ILE A 81 6.05 11.93 -3.50
C ILE A 81 6.55 12.52 -4.82
N ASP A 82 6.38 13.82 -5.03
CA ASP A 82 6.83 14.48 -6.27
C ASP A 82 8.35 14.36 -6.45
N ALA A 83 9.13 14.61 -5.39
CA ALA A 83 10.59 14.46 -5.47
C ALA A 83 11.05 13.02 -5.75
N TYR A 84 10.26 12.02 -5.34
CA TYR A 84 10.53 10.61 -5.62
C TYR A 84 10.28 10.28 -7.10
N PHE A 85 9.22 10.80 -7.70
CA PHE A 85 8.86 10.54 -9.10
C PHE A 85 9.55 11.47 -10.12
N ILE A 86 10.44 12.37 -9.69
CA ILE A 86 11.36 13.09 -10.60
C ILE A 86 12.30 12.11 -11.31
N ASP A 87 12.76 11.07 -10.61
CA ASP A 87 13.60 10.04 -11.22
C ASP A 87 12.72 9.01 -11.93
N GLU A 88 13.00 8.79 -13.21
CA GLU A 88 12.51 7.62 -13.93
C GLU A 88 12.92 6.32 -13.23
N PRO A 89 12.14 5.23 -13.32
CA PRO A 89 12.39 3.99 -12.60
C PRO A 89 13.85 3.51 -12.65
N ASP A 90 14.46 3.46 -13.84
CA ASP A 90 15.84 2.97 -14.02
C ASP A 90 16.91 3.86 -13.37
N LYS A 91 16.59 5.13 -13.08
CA LYS A 91 17.49 6.08 -12.40
C LYS A 91 17.39 5.99 -10.88
N ARG A 92 16.41 5.27 -10.33
CA ARG A 92 16.22 5.06 -8.88
C ARG A 92 17.19 4.03 -8.29
N VAL A 93 18.48 4.12 -8.60
CA VAL A 93 19.51 3.15 -8.16
C VAL A 93 19.76 3.13 -6.64
N TRP A 94 19.26 4.15 -5.93
CA TRP A 94 19.37 4.36 -4.50
C TRP A 94 18.28 3.64 -3.68
N VAL A 95 17.30 3.02 -4.34
CA VAL A 95 16.20 2.31 -3.70
C VAL A 95 16.50 0.83 -3.52
N GLN A 96 15.67 0.16 -2.71
CA GLN A 96 15.74 -1.28 -2.52
C GLN A 96 15.18 -2.02 -3.74
N LYS A 97 16.04 -2.79 -4.42
CA LYS A 97 15.65 -3.58 -5.60
C LYS A 97 15.07 -4.95 -5.28
N ASN A 98 15.40 -5.55 -4.14
CA ASN A 98 15.00 -6.92 -3.79
C ASN A 98 14.20 -6.94 -2.50
N PHE A 99 13.41 -7.99 -2.30
CA PHE A 99 12.64 -8.19 -1.06
C PHE A 99 13.48 -7.96 0.21
N ASN A 100 12.95 -7.14 1.10
CA ASN A 100 13.57 -6.82 2.37
C ASN A 100 13.32 -7.93 3.40
N LYS A 101 14.34 -8.76 3.67
CA LYS A 101 14.25 -9.84 4.66
C LYS A 101 14.03 -9.33 6.09
N ASP A 102 14.42 -8.09 6.39
CA ASP A 102 14.30 -7.45 7.70
C ASP A 102 12.94 -6.73 7.88
N ILE A 103 12.08 -6.70 6.86
CA ILE A 103 10.82 -5.94 6.90
C ILE A 103 9.94 -6.29 8.11
N PHE A 104 9.89 -7.57 8.47
CA PHE A 104 9.07 -8.06 9.59
C PHE A 104 9.50 -7.49 10.94
N ASN A 105 10.79 -7.24 11.14
CA ASN A 105 11.32 -6.66 12.37
C ASN A 105 10.99 -5.16 12.48
N ARG A 106 10.64 -4.54 11.34
CA ARG A 106 10.33 -3.10 11.23
C ARG A 106 8.84 -2.81 11.21
N LEU A 107 7.97 -3.83 11.15
CA LEU A 107 6.52 -3.68 11.17
C LEU A 107 5.93 -3.25 12.52
N PRO A 108 6.44 -3.64 13.71
CA PRO A 108 5.76 -3.33 14.96
C PRO A 108 5.54 -1.83 15.20
N ALA A 109 4.35 -1.48 15.71
CA ALA A 109 3.94 -0.12 16.07
C ALA A 109 3.75 0.83 14.88
N LEU A 110 3.00 0.42 13.85
CA LEU A 110 2.63 1.30 12.74
C LEU A 110 1.66 2.40 13.16
N PHE A 111 0.92 2.23 14.25
CA PHE A 111 0.00 3.23 14.79
C PHE A 111 0.43 3.69 16.18
N SER A 112 0.44 5.00 16.40
CA SER A 112 0.66 5.57 17.73
C SER A 112 -0.57 5.38 18.62
N LYS A 113 -0.40 5.54 19.94
CA LYS A 113 -1.51 5.45 20.90
C LYS A 113 -2.56 6.53 20.63
N GLU A 114 -2.12 7.72 20.22
CA GLU A 114 -2.97 8.85 19.85
C GLU A 114 -3.79 8.53 18.60
N GLU A 115 -3.16 7.99 17.55
CA GLU A 115 -3.86 7.59 16.32
C GLU A 115 -4.91 6.50 16.60
N ILE A 116 -4.56 5.49 17.41
CA ILE A 116 -5.51 4.44 17.84
C ILE A 116 -6.67 5.06 18.61
N SER A 117 -6.39 5.97 19.55
CA SER A 117 -7.42 6.69 20.31
C SER A 117 -8.35 7.48 19.40
N ASP A 118 -7.83 8.20 18.42
CA ASP A 118 -8.61 9.00 17.49
C ASP A 118 -9.48 8.16 16.55
N ILE A 119 -8.98 7.01 16.10
CA ILE A 119 -9.77 6.07 15.30
C ILE A 119 -10.87 5.42 16.16
N ASN A 120 -10.57 5.06 17.42
CA ASN A 120 -11.56 4.47 18.32
C ASN A 120 -12.70 5.44 18.67
N LYS A 121 -12.46 6.76 18.67
CA LYS A 121 -13.52 7.77 18.87
C LYS A 121 -14.56 7.78 17.75
N ILE A 122 -14.16 7.43 16.52
CA ILE A 122 -15.05 7.42 15.35
C ILE A 122 -15.52 6.01 14.97
N TYR A 123 -14.93 4.97 15.58
CA TYR A 123 -15.26 3.59 15.31
C TYR A 123 -16.75 3.33 15.52
N LYS A 124 -17.36 2.68 14.54
CA LYS A 124 -18.73 2.17 14.61
C LYS A 124 -18.70 0.72 14.12
N PRO A 125 -19.26 -0.24 14.89
CA PRO A 125 -19.32 -1.61 14.45
C PRO A 125 -20.22 -1.72 13.21
N LEU A 126 -19.84 -2.61 12.30
CA LEU A 126 -20.67 -3.00 11.18
C LEU A 126 -21.95 -3.65 11.72
N PRO A 127 -23.15 -3.23 11.27
CA PRO A 127 -24.39 -3.84 11.73
C PRO A 127 -24.49 -5.32 11.37
N LYS A 128 -25.11 -6.11 12.26
CA LYS A 128 -25.30 -7.56 12.03
C LYS A 128 -26.11 -7.85 10.77
N ASN A 129 -27.10 -7.01 10.48
CA ASN A 129 -27.96 -7.09 9.31
C ASN A 129 -27.80 -5.79 8.53
N PRO A 130 -26.79 -5.71 7.64
CA PRO A 130 -26.56 -4.49 6.89
C PRO A 130 -27.71 -4.22 5.93
N ASN A 131 -27.98 -2.94 5.63
CA ASN A 131 -28.97 -2.53 4.66
C ASN A 131 -28.60 -3.11 3.28
N PRO A 132 -29.44 -3.99 2.68
CA PRO A 132 -29.10 -4.66 1.44
C PRO A 132 -28.80 -3.70 0.28
N ARG A 133 -29.47 -2.54 0.25
CA ARG A 133 -29.29 -1.53 -0.80
C ARG A 133 -27.95 -0.80 -0.67
N GLU A 134 -27.56 -0.42 0.54
CA GLU A 134 -26.26 0.21 0.77
C GLU A 134 -25.11 -0.79 0.60
N LEU A 135 -25.33 -2.05 0.96
CA LEU A 135 -24.38 -3.12 0.70
C LEU A 135 -24.18 -3.37 -0.80
N GLU A 136 -25.26 -3.46 -1.58
CA GLU A 136 -25.18 -3.58 -3.05
C GLU A 136 -24.41 -2.40 -3.65
N ARG A 137 -24.73 -1.17 -3.23
CA ARG A 137 -24.02 0.04 -3.63
C ARG A 137 -22.53 -0.05 -3.30
N PHE A 138 -22.17 -0.44 -2.07
CA PHE A 138 -20.78 -0.62 -1.66
C PHE A 138 -20.05 -1.64 -2.55
N VAL A 139 -20.67 -2.78 -2.82
CA VAL A 139 -20.09 -3.85 -3.64
C VAL A 139 -19.85 -3.40 -5.07
N ILE A 140 -20.78 -2.66 -5.67
CA ILE A 140 -20.62 -2.08 -7.01
C ILE A 140 -19.42 -1.14 -7.04
N GLU A 141 -19.35 -0.21 -6.07
CA GLU A 141 -18.29 0.80 -6.02
C GLU A 141 -16.91 0.19 -5.76
N LEU A 142 -16.82 -0.78 -4.85
CA LEU A 142 -15.60 -1.56 -4.59
C LEU A 142 -15.15 -2.33 -5.83
N SER A 143 -16.08 -3.06 -6.47
CA SER A 143 -15.77 -3.91 -7.62
C SER A 143 -15.30 -3.08 -8.81
N TRP A 144 -15.96 -1.94 -9.06
CA TRP A 144 -15.54 -0.97 -10.06
C TRP A 144 -14.14 -0.42 -9.74
N LYS A 145 -13.97 0.18 -8.57
CA LYS A 145 -12.75 0.94 -8.27
C LYS A 145 -11.52 0.08 -8.13
N SER A 146 -11.65 -1.07 -7.45
CA SER A 146 -10.53 -2.02 -7.31
C SER A 146 -10.09 -2.59 -8.66
N SER A 147 -11.03 -2.82 -9.59
CA SER A 147 -10.69 -3.24 -10.96
C SER A 147 -10.05 -2.09 -11.75
N LYS A 148 -10.58 -0.87 -11.62
CA LYS A 148 -10.07 0.32 -12.31
C LYS A 148 -8.63 0.66 -11.90
N ILE A 149 -8.25 0.44 -10.64
CA ILE A 149 -6.86 0.59 -10.17
C ILE A 149 -5.89 -0.33 -10.94
N GLU A 150 -6.34 -1.51 -11.37
CA GLU A 150 -5.56 -2.45 -12.20
C GLU A 150 -5.67 -2.20 -13.71
N GLY A 151 -6.34 -1.12 -14.13
CA GLY A 151 -6.46 -0.75 -15.54
C GLY A 151 -7.76 -1.17 -16.23
N ASN A 152 -8.74 -1.72 -15.50
CA ASN A 152 -10.07 -1.98 -16.04
C ASN A 152 -10.74 -0.67 -16.50
N THR A 153 -11.36 -0.70 -17.67
CA THR A 153 -11.89 0.47 -18.38
C THR A 153 -13.38 0.72 -18.17
N TYR A 154 -14.11 -0.18 -17.48
CA TYR A 154 -15.52 0.01 -17.15
C TYR A 154 -15.74 1.31 -16.36
N SER A 155 -16.80 2.02 -16.70
CA SER A 155 -17.37 3.08 -15.88
C SER A 155 -18.15 2.51 -14.69
N LEU A 156 -18.47 3.37 -13.73
CA LEU A 156 -19.29 2.98 -12.58
C LEU A 156 -20.69 2.55 -13.00
N LEU A 157 -21.30 3.24 -13.99
CA LEU A 157 -22.64 2.92 -14.49
C LEU A 157 -22.66 1.58 -15.23
N GLU A 158 -21.67 1.31 -16.08
CA GLU A 158 -21.52 0.01 -16.74
C GLU A 158 -21.30 -1.12 -15.73
N THR A 159 -20.56 -0.84 -14.66
CA THR A 159 -20.36 -1.81 -13.57
C THR A 159 -21.66 -2.10 -12.82
N GLU A 160 -22.47 -1.08 -12.55
CA GLU A 160 -23.80 -1.25 -11.96
C GLU A 160 -24.71 -2.10 -12.86
N THR A 161 -24.77 -1.79 -14.16
CA THR A 161 -25.55 -2.56 -15.14
C THR A 161 -25.08 -4.01 -15.22
N LEU A 162 -23.77 -4.25 -15.25
CA LEU A 162 -23.20 -5.60 -15.25
C LEU A 162 -23.61 -6.38 -14.00
N ILE A 163 -23.47 -5.78 -12.81
CA ILE A 163 -23.74 -6.46 -11.54
C ILE A 163 -25.25 -6.74 -11.34
N LYS A 164 -26.11 -5.79 -11.67
CA LYS A 164 -27.56 -5.87 -11.36
C LYS A 164 -28.36 -6.57 -12.45
N GLN A 165 -27.95 -6.41 -13.71
CA GLN A 165 -28.72 -6.87 -14.86
C GLN A 165 -27.99 -7.96 -15.64
N SER A 166 -26.73 -8.28 -15.30
CA SER A 166 -25.88 -9.23 -16.05
C SER A 166 -25.70 -8.85 -17.52
N ILE A 167 -25.70 -7.55 -17.82
CA ILE A 167 -25.49 -7.01 -19.16
C ILE A 167 -24.04 -6.52 -19.26
N GLU A 168 -23.26 -7.12 -20.17
CA GLU A 168 -21.90 -6.68 -20.49
C GLU A 168 -21.92 -5.37 -21.29
N ALA A 169 -21.01 -4.46 -20.98
CA ALA A 169 -20.88 -3.20 -21.70
C ALA A 169 -20.18 -3.42 -23.06
N HIS A 170 -20.58 -2.65 -24.07
CA HIS A 170 -19.98 -2.73 -25.40
C HIS A 170 -18.58 -2.13 -25.42
N GLY A 171 -17.66 -2.74 -26.17
CA GLY A 171 -16.30 -2.22 -26.37
C GLY A 171 -15.27 -2.63 -25.31
N HIS A 172 -15.66 -3.46 -24.33
CA HIS A 172 -14.77 -3.98 -23.31
C HIS A 172 -14.46 -5.47 -23.53
N SER A 173 -13.37 -5.95 -22.91
CA SER A 173 -13.03 -7.37 -22.96
C SER A 173 -13.87 -8.19 -21.98
N LYS A 174 -14.02 -9.50 -22.25
CA LYS A 174 -14.71 -10.41 -21.32
C LYS A 174 -13.99 -10.52 -20.00
N GLU A 175 -12.66 -10.46 -20.01
CA GLU A 175 -11.81 -10.51 -18.83
C GLU A 175 -12.06 -9.31 -17.91
N GLU A 176 -12.38 -8.13 -18.46
CA GLU A 176 -12.74 -6.96 -17.67
C GLU A 176 -14.07 -7.16 -16.94
N ALA A 177 -15.08 -7.70 -17.62
CA ALA A 177 -16.36 -8.05 -17.00
C ALA A 177 -16.17 -9.11 -15.89
N ILE A 178 -15.42 -10.18 -16.19
CA ILE A 178 -15.11 -11.25 -15.24
C ILE A 178 -14.38 -10.70 -14.01
N MET A 179 -13.44 -9.77 -14.20
CA MET A 179 -12.71 -9.16 -13.09
C MET A 179 -13.66 -8.47 -12.10
N ILE A 180 -14.66 -7.74 -12.59
CA ILE A 180 -15.67 -7.07 -11.76
C ILE A 180 -16.54 -8.10 -11.04
N LEU A 181 -17.03 -9.11 -11.75
CA LEU A 181 -17.86 -10.17 -11.18
C LEU A 181 -17.11 -10.99 -10.12
N ASN A 182 -15.81 -11.20 -10.30
CA ASN A 182 -14.96 -11.86 -9.32
C ASN A 182 -14.83 -11.05 -8.01
N HIS A 183 -14.78 -9.72 -8.08
CA HIS A 183 -14.80 -8.88 -6.88
C HIS A 183 -16.13 -9.03 -6.12
N LYS A 184 -17.26 -8.94 -6.83
CA LYS A 184 -18.60 -9.15 -6.24
C LYS A 184 -18.69 -10.51 -5.55
N ARG A 185 -18.36 -11.59 -6.27
CA ARG A 185 -18.45 -12.95 -5.74
C ARG A 185 -17.53 -13.17 -4.54
N SER A 186 -16.29 -12.67 -4.60
CA SER A 186 -15.36 -12.76 -3.46
C SER A 186 -15.89 -12.03 -2.23
N PHE A 187 -16.50 -10.86 -2.42
CA PHE A 187 -17.12 -10.12 -1.32
C PHE A 187 -18.33 -10.86 -0.72
N GLU A 188 -19.20 -11.44 -1.55
CA GLU A 188 -20.31 -12.27 -1.09
C GLU A 188 -19.83 -13.50 -0.30
N GLN A 189 -18.77 -14.16 -0.77
CA GLN A 189 -18.16 -15.27 -0.05
C GLN A 189 -17.62 -14.86 1.32
N ILE A 190 -16.98 -13.68 1.40
CA ILE A 190 -16.49 -13.11 2.67
C ILE A 190 -17.65 -12.89 3.65
N LEU A 191 -18.77 -12.33 3.19
CA LEU A 191 -19.93 -12.11 4.06
C LEU A 191 -20.52 -13.42 4.58
N GLN A 192 -20.59 -14.46 3.73
CA GLN A 192 -21.12 -15.77 4.09
C GLN A 192 -20.20 -16.53 5.07
N HIS A 193 -18.88 -16.34 4.95
CA HIS A 193 -17.87 -17.10 5.69
C HIS A 193 -16.97 -16.19 6.54
N LYS A 194 -17.52 -15.10 7.10
CA LYS A 194 -16.71 -14.05 7.74
C LYS A 194 -15.80 -14.58 8.86
N GLU A 195 -16.25 -15.59 9.58
CA GLU A 195 -15.50 -16.19 10.69
C GLU A 195 -14.18 -16.83 10.24
N GLU A 196 -14.08 -17.31 8.99
CA GLU A 196 -12.85 -17.88 8.42
C GLU A 196 -11.72 -16.85 8.27
N PHE A 197 -12.05 -15.55 8.29
CA PHE A 197 -11.10 -14.46 8.13
C PHE A 197 -10.68 -13.80 9.46
N LYS A 198 -11.22 -14.26 10.60
CA LYS A 198 -10.73 -13.82 11.93
C LYS A 198 -9.29 -14.25 12.18
N THR A 199 -8.95 -15.46 11.73
CA THR A 199 -7.60 -16.02 11.76
C THR A 199 -7.21 -16.40 10.34
N LEU A 200 -6.21 -15.72 9.78
CA LEU A 200 -5.77 -15.96 8.42
C LEU A 200 -4.88 -17.19 8.33
N HIS A 201 -5.20 -18.06 7.38
CA HIS A 201 -4.39 -19.20 6.99
C HIS A 201 -4.05 -19.13 5.50
N ILE A 202 -2.97 -19.80 5.08
CA ILE A 202 -2.60 -19.88 3.65
C ILE A 202 -3.78 -20.40 2.82
N SER A 203 -4.49 -21.42 3.30
CA SER A 203 -5.68 -21.98 2.63
C SER A 203 -6.74 -20.91 2.32
N THR A 204 -7.09 -20.08 3.29
CA THR A 204 -8.08 -19.00 3.14
C THR A 204 -7.61 -17.96 2.11
N VAL A 205 -6.32 -17.61 2.14
CA VAL A 205 -5.73 -16.67 1.16
C VAL A 205 -5.72 -17.26 -0.25
N LEU A 206 -5.40 -18.56 -0.40
CA LEU A 206 -5.44 -19.26 -1.68
C LEU A 206 -6.87 -19.37 -2.23
N GLN A 207 -7.85 -19.68 -1.38
CA GLN A 207 -9.25 -19.75 -1.77
C GLN A 207 -9.75 -18.40 -2.27
N LEU A 208 -9.48 -17.33 -1.51
CA LEU A 208 -9.85 -15.98 -1.93
C LEU A 208 -9.17 -15.60 -3.25
N HIS A 209 -7.87 -15.89 -3.39
CA HIS A 209 -7.15 -15.65 -4.65
C HIS A 209 -7.79 -16.38 -5.83
N ASN A 210 -8.11 -17.67 -5.66
CA ASN A 210 -8.75 -18.45 -6.71
C ASN A 210 -10.09 -17.83 -7.14
N THR A 211 -10.91 -17.34 -6.21
CA THR A 211 -12.15 -16.62 -6.55
C THR A 211 -11.86 -15.32 -7.29
N MET A 212 -10.83 -14.58 -6.90
CA MET A 212 -10.44 -13.30 -7.52
C MET A 212 -9.93 -13.44 -8.96
N VAL A 213 -9.31 -14.57 -9.31
CA VAL A 213 -8.71 -14.79 -10.64
C VAL A 213 -9.41 -15.85 -11.48
N ASP A 214 -10.53 -16.38 -11.00
CA ASP A 214 -11.31 -17.38 -11.71
C ASP A 214 -11.67 -16.91 -13.13
N LYS A 215 -11.57 -17.82 -14.09
CA LYS A 215 -11.77 -17.57 -15.53
C LYS A 215 -10.88 -16.48 -16.16
N LEU A 216 -9.84 -16.00 -15.47
CA LEU A 216 -8.84 -15.06 -16.01
C LEU A 216 -7.55 -15.73 -16.50
N ASN A 217 -7.58 -17.06 -16.72
CA ASN A 217 -6.41 -17.86 -17.14
C ASN A 217 -5.17 -17.70 -16.24
N VAL A 218 -5.38 -17.49 -14.94
CA VAL A 218 -4.30 -17.38 -13.96
C VAL A 218 -4.11 -18.73 -13.26
N LYS A 219 -2.85 -19.18 -13.19
CA LYS A 219 -2.52 -20.41 -12.47
C LYS A 219 -2.77 -20.25 -10.97
N SER A 220 -3.48 -21.20 -10.37
CA SER A 220 -3.76 -21.24 -8.94
C SER A 220 -2.53 -21.58 -8.10
N GLY A 221 -2.57 -21.18 -6.82
CA GLY A 221 -1.53 -21.47 -5.85
C GLY A 221 -0.32 -20.53 -5.92
N ILE A 222 0.66 -20.79 -5.04
CA ILE A 222 1.91 -20.01 -4.99
C ILE A 222 2.70 -20.23 -6.28
N ARG A 223 3.10 -19.15 -6.93
CA ARG A 223 3.76 -19.19 -8.24
C ARG A 223 5.12 -19.91 -8.21
N LYS A 224 5.50 -20.44 -9.37
CA LYS A 224 6.83 -21.03 -9.65
C LYS A 224 7.62 -20.24 -10.69
N ILE A 225 7.08 -19.12 -11.14
CA ILE A 225 7.65 -18.25 -12.17
C ILE A 225 8.08 -16.92 -11.56
N LYS A 226 8.98 -16.21 -12.23
CA LYS A 226 9.32 -14.82 -11.87
C LYS A 226 8.20 -13.90 -12.32
N VAL A 227 7.98 -12.82 -11.56
CA VAL A 227 7.04 -11.75 -11.91
C VAL A 227 7.74 -10.41 -11.73
N GLY A 228 7.41 -9.45 -12.60
CA GLY A 228 7.83 -8.06 -12.48
C GLY A 228 6.67 -7.18 -12.05
N ILE A 229 6.97 -5.97 -11.57
CA ILE A 229 5.96 -4.96 -11.25
C ILE A 229 6.16 -3.78 -12.19
N SER A 230 5.19 -3.54 -13.06
CA SER A 230 5.22 -2.41 -14.00
C SER A 230 5.39 -1.09 -13.26
N GLY A 231 6.30 -0.23 -13.74
CA GLY A 231 6.59 1.08 -13.15
C GLY A 231 7.48 1.04 -11.90
N SER A 232 8.03 -0.12 -11.53
CA SER A 232 8.93 -0.28 -10.39
C SER A 232 10.17 -1.12 -10.73
N THR A 233 11.30 -0.79 -10.11
CA THR A 233 12.54 -1.59 -10.16
C THR A 233 12.58 -2.70 -9.10
N TYR A 234 11.54 -2.81 -8.27
CA TYR A 234 11.45 -3.83 -7.23
C TYR A 234 11.23 -5.22 -7.83
N VAL A 235 12.03 -6.18 -7.34
CA VAL A 235 12.03 -7.58 -7.71
C VAL A 235 11.58 -8.41 -6.49
N PRO A 236 10.38 -9.00 -6.54
CA PRO A 236 9.89 -9.89 -5.50
C PRO A 236 10.70 -11.18 -5.39
N ILE A 237 10.51 -11.91 -4.29
CA ILE A 237 11.07 -13.26 -4.09
C ILE A 237 10.65 -14.17 -5.26
N ASP A 238 11.59 -14.91 -5.85
CA ASP A 238 11.32 -15.85 -6.96
C ASP A 238 11.19 -17.31 -6.51
N ASN A 239 11.81 -17.67 -5.39
CA ASN A 239 11.77 -19.02 -4.84
C ASN A 239 10.41 -19.34 -4.18
N GLN A 240 9.74 -20.40 -4.64
CA GLN A 240 8.42 -20.82 -4.16
C GLN A 240 8.41 -21.16 -2.66
N TRP A 241 9.47 -21.80 -2.15
CA TRP A 241 9.57 -22.17 -0.73
C TRP A 241 9.71 -20.94 0.15
N GLN A 242 10.57 -20.00 -0.24
CA GLN A 242 10.71 -18.72 0.46
C GLN A 242 9.42 -17.90 0.41
N LEU A 243 8.70 -17.89 -0.72
CA LEU A 243 7.39 -17.23 -0.82
C LEU A 243 6.39 -17.83 0.19
N ARG A 244 6.34 -19.16 0.29
CA ARG A 244 5.44 -19.85 1.23
C ARG A 244 5.81 -19.55 2.68
N GLU A 245 7.09 -19.61 3.02
CA GLU A 245 7.60 -19.30 4.35
C GLU A 245 7.32 -17.84 4.75
N ASN A 246 7.57 -16.88 3.85
CA ASN A 246 7.32 -15.47 4.14
C ASN A 246 5.83 -15.13 4.18
N LEU A 247 4.99 -15.83 3.40
CA LEU A 247 3.54 -15.73 3.53
C LEU A 247 3.06 -16.26 4.89
N ASP A 248 3.53 -17.44 5.31
CA ASP A 248 3.18 -18.00 6.62
C ASP A 248 3.59 -17.08 7.79
N LYS A 249 4.82 -16.55 7.71
CA LYS A 249 5.33 -15.55 8.66
C LYS A 249 4.47 -14.29 8.68
N LEU A 250 4.05 -13.80 7.51
CA LEU A 250 3.16 -12.64 7.40
C LEU A 250 1.81 -12.91 8.06
N LEU A 251 1.17 -14.04 7.76
CA LEU A 251 -0.14 -14.36 8.33
C LEU A 251 -0.07 -14.54 9.85
N SER A 252 0.98 -15.20 10.35
CA SER A 252 1.26 -15.30 11.79
C SER A 252 1.39 -13.92 12.44
N TYR A 253 2.13 -13.00 11.82
CA TYR A 253 2.26 -11.64 12.30
C TYR A 253 0.92 -10.88 12.29
N VAL A 254 0.17 -10.92 11.18
CA VAL A 254 -1.15 -10.27 11.07
C VAL A 254 -2.12 -10.80 12.13
N ASN A 255 -2.14 -12.10 12.36
CA ASN A 255 -3.00 -12.72 13.36
C ASN A 255 -2.65 -12.26 14.79
N SER A 256 -1.38 -11.94 15.06
CA SER A 256 -0.91 -11.47 16.37
C SER A 256 -1.22 -10.00 16.69
N LEU A 257 -1.55 -9.18 15.69
CA LEU A 257 -1.90 -7.78 15.90
C LEU A 257 -3.23 -7.65 16.67
N GLU A 258 -3.38 -6.61 17.47
CA GLU A 258 -4.63 -6.34 18.19
C GLU A 258 -5.49 -5.30 17.46
N PHE A 259 -4.86 -4.27 16.89
CA PHE A 259 -5.58 -3.19 16.22
C PHE A 259 -5.98 -3.58 14.80
N ILE A 260 -7.30 -3.62 14.53
CA ILE A 260 -7.84 -4.21 13.29
C ILE A 260 -7.48 -3.39 12.04
N LEU A 261 -7.44 -2.05 12.14
CA LEU A 261 -7.03 -1.25 10.99
C LEU A 261 -5.53 -1.42 10.66
N GLU A 262 -4.69 -1.71 11.68
CA GLU A 262 -3.30 -2.12 11.45
C GLU A 262 -3.22 -3.48 10.79
N LYS A 263 -4.04 -4.46 11.21
CA LYS A 263 -4.16 -5.75 10.50
C LYS A 263 -4.47 -5.54 9.02
N ALA A 264 -5.46 -4.70 8.72
CA ALA A 264 -5.87 -4.42 7.35
C ALA A 264 -4.76 -3.74 6.53
N LEU A 265 -4.08 -2.74 7.10
CA LEU A 265 -2.94 -2.05 6.48
C LEU A 265 -1.79 -3.01 6.16
N VAL A 266 -1.37 -3.82 7.14
CA VAL A 266 -0.28 -4.78 6.95
C VAL A 266 -0.68 -5.82 5.90
N THR A 267 -1.91 -6.34 5.97
CA THR A 267 -2.44 -7.32 5.01
C THR A 267 -2.41 -6.78 3.59
N THR A 268 -3.01 -5.61 3.34
CA THR A 268 -3.10 -5.06 1.98
C THR A 268 -1.72 -4.72 1.39
N ALA A 269 -0.81 -4.17 2.21
CA ALA A 269 0.52 -3.77 1.76
C ALA A 269 1.45 -4.98 1.56
N MET A 270 1.57 -5.85 2.56
CA MET A 270 2.56 -6.92 2.56
C MET A 270 2.20 -8.08 1.63
N VAL A 271 0.91 -8.42 1.49
CA VAL A 271 0.49 -9.43 0.49
C VAL A 271 0.79 -8.93 -0.92
N ALA A 272 0.54 -7.64 -1.18
CA ALA A 272 0.92 -7.02 -2.45
C ALA A 272 2.44 -7.00 -2.64
N TYR A 273 3.23 -6.78 -1.59
CA TYR A 273 4.71 -6.73 -1.68
C TYR A 273 5.37 -8.10 -1.89
N LEU A 274 4.81 -9.17 -1.30
CA LEU A 274 5.30 -10.53 -1.49
C LEU A 274 5.09 -11.05 -2.92
N GLN A 275 3.99 -10.65 -3.57
CA GLN A 275 3.61 -11.13 -4.90
C GLN A 275 3.61 -12.67 -5.00
N CYS A 276 2.88 -13.37 -4.11
CA CYS A 276 2.87 -14.84 -4.04
C CYS A 276 2.26 -15.53 -5.27
N PHE A 277 1.48 -14.82 -6.07
CA PHE A 277 0.69 -15.37 -7.18
C PHE A 277 1.21 -14.92 -8.54
N ALA A 278 0.85 -15.67 -9.58
CA ALA A 278 1.22 -15.33 -10.97
C ALA A 278 0.59 -14.01 -11.44
N ASP A 279 -0.66 -13.76 -11.02
CA ASP A 279 -1.37 -12.48 -11.17
C ASP A 279 -2.44 -12.36 -10.07
N GLY A 280 -3.05 -11.17 -9.92
CA GLY A 280 -4.13 -10.91 -8.97
C GLY A 280 -3.67 -10.45 -7.58
N ASN A 281 -2.36 -10.39 -7.33
CA ASN A 281 -1.78 -10.09 -6.01
C ASN A 281 -2.38 -8.84 -5.33
N LYS A 282 -2.48 -7.72 -6.07
CA LYS A 282 -2.98 -6.44 -5.56
C LYS A 282 -4.50 -6.46 -5.30
N ARG A 283 -5.27 -7.13 -6.17
CA ARG A 283 -6.71 -7.31 -6.00
C ARG A 283 -7.02 -8.20 -4.80
N THR A 284 -6.31 -9.31 -4.68
CA THR A 284 -6.42 -10.21 -3.53
C THR A 284 -6.01 -9.52 -2.23
N SER A 285 -4.95 -8.70 -2.22
CA SER A 285 -4.52 -8.01 -1.00
C SER A 285 -5.56 -7.00 -0.50
N ARG A 286 -6.17 -6.21 -1.40
CA ARG A 286 -7.27 -5.29 -1.05
C ARG A 286 -8.50 -6.05 -0.53
N MET A 287 -8.88 -7.13 -1.22
CA MET A 287 -10.05 -7.92 -0.83
C MET A 287 -9.83 -8.66 0.50
N LEU A 288 -8.63 -9.20 0.74
CA LEU A 288 -8.28 -9.86 2.00
C LEU A 288 -8.28 -8.87 3.18
N ALA A 289 -7.83 -7.63 2.96
CA ALA A 289 -7.92 -6.59 3.97
C ALA A 289 -9.37 -6.25 4.33
N ASN A 290 -10.26 -6.18 3.33
CA ASN A 290 -11.70 -6.04 3.58
C ASN A 290 -12.28 -7.26 4.31
N ALA A 291 -11.81 -8.47 4.00
CA ALA A 291 -12.23 -9.67 4.72
C ALA A 291 -11.87 -9.61 6.21
N VAL A 292 -10.65 -9.17 6.54
CA VAL A 292 -10.19 -8.95 7.91
C VAL A 292 -11.03 -7.89 8.63
N LEU A 293 -11.36 -6.78 7.96
CA LEU A 293 -12.20 -5.73 8.55
C LEU A 293 -13.60 -6.28 8.85
N ILE A 294 -14.25 -6.90 7.87
CA ILE A 294 -15.60 -7.44 7.99
C ILE A 294 -15.67 -8.53 9.07
N SER A 295 -14.67 -9.41 9.17
CA SER A 295 -14.65 -10.50 10.16
C SER A 295 -14.56 -10.01 11.60
N HIS A 296 -14.12 -8.76 11.80
CA HIS A 296 -14.04 -8.11 13.12
C HIS A 296 -15.11 -7.03 13.29
N ASP A 297 -16.13 -7.01 12.41
CA ASP A 297 -17.21 -6.03 12.41
C ASP A 297 -16.72 -4.58 12.20
N TRP A 298 -15.65 -4.37 11.43
CA TRP A 298 -15.21 -3.06 10.95
C TRP A 298 -15.75 -2.78 9.55
N TYR A 299 -15.95 -1.49 9.24
CA TYR A 299 -16.35 -1.07 7.90
C TYR A 299 -15.27 -1.40 6.86
N PRO A 300 -15.64 -2.05 5.73
CA PRO A 300 -14.71 -2.34 4.64
C PRO A 300 -14.36 -1.07 3.84
N LEU A 301 -13.25 -1.12 3.12
CA LEU A 301 -12.71 -0.01 2.31
C LEU A 301 -13.24 -0.12 0.87
N SER A 302 -13.94 0.91 0.38
CA SER A 302 -14.47 0.92 -0.99
C SER A 302 -13.48 1.41 -2.04
N TYR A 303 -12.48 2.19 -1.62
CA TYR A 303 -11.53 2.90 -2.49
C TYR A 303 -12.16 3.96 -3.41
N ARG A 304 -13.49 4.17 -3.38
CA ARG A 304 -14.24 4.93 -4.40
C ARG A 304 -13.63 6.31 -4.71
N ASN A 305 -13.30 7.07 -3.68
CA ASN A 305 -12.76 8.43 -3.79
C ASN A 305 -11.22 8.48 -3.94
N VAL A 306 -10.53 7.33 -3.98
CA VAL A 306 -9.07 7.27 -4.13
C VAL A 306 -8.65 7.70 -5.53
N ASP A 307 -7.67 8.58 -5.64
CA ASP A 307 -7.00 8.82 -6.91
C ASP A 307 -6.11 7.62 -7.29
N ILE A 308 -6.21 7.18 -8.54
CA ILE A 308 -5.53 5.96 -9.00
C ILE A 308 -4.01 6.16 -9.01
N ASP A 309 -3.56 7.35 -9.39
CA ASP A 309 -2.14 7.66 -9.46
C ASP A 309 -1.58 7.80 -8.05
N GLU A 310 -2.29 8.43 -7.12
CA GLU A 310 -1.90 8.47 -5.71
C GLU A 310 -1.75 7.05 -5.11
N TYR A 311 -2.70 6.15 -5.37
CA TYR A 311 -2.61 4.77 -4.91
C TYR A 311 -1.39 4.05 -5.48
N LYS A 312 -1.17 4.15 -6.81
CA LYS A 312 -0.02 3.53 -7.48
C LYS A 312 1.30 4.13 -6.98
N LYS A 313 1.36 5.45 -6.79
CA LYS A 313 2.54 6.15 -6.25
C LYS A 313 2.87 5.68 -4.84
N ALA A 314 1.86 5.60 -3.96
CA ALA A 314 2.04 5.09 -2.60
C ALA A 314 2.55 3.64 -2.59
N LEU A 315 2.04 2.79 -3.47
CA LEU A 315 2.46 1.39 -3.58
C LEU A 315 3.90 1.25 -4.10
N ILE A 316 4.29 2.01 -5.12
CA ILE A 316 5.65 2.00 -5.68
C ILE A 316 6.66 2.50 -4.63
N ILE A 317 6.34 3.58 -3.93
CA ILE A 317 7.18 4.08 -2.81
C ILE A 317 7.37 2.98 -1.77
N PHE A 318 6.31 2.27 -1.39
CA PHE A 318 6.42 1.17 -0.45
C PHE A 318 7.29 0.02 -0.97
N TYR A 319 7.12 -0.39 -2.23
CA TYR A 319 7.90 -1.48 -2.82
C TYR A 319 9.39 -1.19 -2.86
N GLU A 320 9.76 0.05 -3.16
CA GLU A 320 11.16 0.40 -3.38
C GLU A 320 11.85 0.97 -2.14
N THR A 321 11.11 1.50 -1.17
CA THR A 321 11.71 2.15 0.02
C THR A 321 11.24 1.54 1.34
N ASN A 322 10.25 0.64 1.29
CA ASN A 322 9.50 0.12 2.43
C ASN A 322 8.83 1.21 3.30
N ASN A 323 8.73 2.43 2.79
CA ASN A 323 7.99 3.49 3.43
C ASN A 323 6.48 3.30 3.22
N MET A 324 5.78 2.99 4.30
CA MET A 324 4.34 2.77 4.35
C MET A 324 3.53 4.05 4.59
N LEU A 325 4.18 5.19 4.88
CA LEU A 325 3.44 6.39 5.30
C LEU A 325 2.37 6.86 4.29
N PRO A 326 2.66 6.99 2.97
CA PRO A 326 1.64 7.40 2.01
C PRO A 326 0.48 6.41 1.95
N PHE A 327 0.80 5.12 2.02
CA PHE A 327 -0.18 4.03 1.94
C PHE A 327 -1.03 3.95 3.21
N LYS A 328 -0.43 4.13 4.39
CA LYS A 328 -1.12 4.23 5.68
C LYS A 328 -2.14 5.36 5.68
N LYS A 329 -1.74 6.56 5.22
CA LYS A 329 -2.66 7.71 5.12
C LYS A 329 -3.86 7.38 4.25
N LEU A 330 -3.61 6.83 3.06
CA LEU A 330 -4.67 6.40 2.15
C LEU A 330 -5.65 5.42 2.83
N ILE A 331 -5.16 4.41 3.53
CA ILE A 331 -6.02 3.42 4.21
C ILE A 331 -6.84 4.05 5.35
N VAL A 332 -6.23 4.94 6.15
CA VAL A 332 -6.94 5.66 7.21
C VAL A 332 -8.02 6.58 6.63
N ASP A 333 -7.70 7.31 5.56
CA ASP A 333 -8.66 8.20 4.88
C ASP A 333 -9.80 7.40 4.24
N GLN A 334 -9.50 6.23 3.67
CA GLN A 334 -10.53 5.31 3.16
C GLN A 334 -11.44 4.77 4.25
N TYR A 335 -10.89 4.46 5.42
CA TYR A 335 -11.70 4.00 6.54
C TYR A 335 -12.64 5.10 7.04
N ARG A 336 -12.16 6.34 7.16
CA ARG A 336 -12.99 7.52 7.50
C ARG A 336 -14.08 7.75 6.46
N PHE A 337 -13.70 7.74 5.17
CA PHE A 337 -14.65 7.88 4.07
C PHE A 337 -15.75 6.82 4.12
N ALA A 338 -15.41 5.56 4.40
CA ALA A 338 -16.39 4.48 4.49
C ALA A 338 -17.42 4.71 5.60
N LEU A 339 -16.98 5.14 6.78
CA LEU A 339 -17.84 5.44 7.93
C LEU A 339 -18.78 6.63 7.69
N GLU A 340 -18.36 7.60 6.88
CA GLU A 340 -19.15 8.80 6.55
C GLU A 340 -20.11 8.57 5.39
N THR A 341 -19.76 7.68 4.45
CA THR A 341 -20.44 7.54 3.15
C THR A 341 -21.46 6.42 3.12
N TYR A 342 -21.18 5.30 3.79
CA TYR A 342 -22.04 4.12 3.73
C TYR A 342 -22.79 3.95 5.04
N TYR A 343 -24.10 3.72 4.92
CA TYR A 343 -24.95 3.33 6.03
C TYR A 343 -25.20 1.82 5.92
N LEU A 344 -24.10 1.07 6.04
CA LEU A 344 -24.12 -0.39 5.96
C LEU A 344 -24.99 -0.93 7.06
#